data_AF-A0AAD2FYL9-F1
#
_entry.id   AF-A0AAD2FYL9-F1
#
_cell.length_a   1.000
_cell.length_b   1.000
_cell.length_c   1.000
_cell.angle_alpha   90.00
_cell.angle_beta   90.00
_cell.angle_gamma   90.00
#
_symmetry.space_group_name_H-M   'P 1'
#
loop_
_entity.id
_entity.type
_entity.pdbx_description
1 polymer ?
#
loop_
_entity_poly.entity_id
_entity_poly.type
_entity_poly.pdbx_seq_one_letter_code
_entity_poly.pdbx_strand_id
1 'polypeptide(L)'
;MAATIYLISGGARSGKSRYAEDICEKLSKCPIYLATAQVPKQDSDFQDRIQKHQETRQNTSSGSQWTTIEEPLKPTKHLDNFKGQVVLVDCLTLWLTNWLLEEGAFTLESNGEGTNKKDVSIAVERGRLKLQDEFDLMVRPYNITYVFVTNEVGSGTHGATHVTRKFVDAQGWLNQYIASKANQVVHMVCGIPNILKSEFRTTRAIAKGNGDELASPVAKLEAERLDRHLSSRKIPMDKKGYFVIKAVPEEGVIVIRFMSSIVNDKGEVCDLQGNKISCGGANRPDPLMVWRCRTAKEATVQIFEEWPKVNQLELSVGHVAYVGREIQKAEYSLYQQGCGPYQQD
;
A
#
# COMPACT_ATOMS: atom_id res chain seq x y z
N MET A 1 6.85 -0.76 19.58
CA MET A 1 7.27 -1.43 18.32
C MET A 1 7.26 -0.41 17.19
N ALA A 2 8.38 -0.20 16.49
CA ALA A 2 8.61 0.89 15.53
C ALA A 2 7.61 0.99 14.35
N ALA A 3 7.64 2.11 13.61
CA ALA A 3 6.86 2.29 12.38
C ALA A 3 7.06 1.14 11.39
N THR A 4 6.04 0.85 10.56
CA THR A 4 6.21 -0.08 9.44
C THR A 4 6.88 0.63 8.27
N ILE A 5 7.95 0.06 7.73
CA ILE A 5 8.76 0.67 6.69
C ILE A 5 8.86 -0.26 5.47
N TYR A 6 8.39 0.24 4.32
CA TYR A 6 8.65 -0.31 3.00
C TYR A 6 9.71 0.56 2.33
N LEU A 7 10.75 -0.06 1.78
CA LEU A 7 11.74 0.61 0.95
C LEU A 7 11.67 0.07 -0.48
N ILE A 8 11.39 0.96 -1.44
CA ILE A 8 11.29 0.64 -2.85
C ILE A 8 12.42 1.34 -3.59
N SER A 9 13.38 0.54 -4.03
CA SER A 9 14.56 0.95 -4.79
C SER A 9 14.38 0.64 -6.27
N GLY A 10 15.07 1.36 -7.15
CA GLY A 10 15.17 1.00 -8.57
C GLY A 10 15.77 2.12 -9.41
N GLY A 11 16.13 1.80 -10.65
CA GLY A 11 16.62 2.80 -11.61
C GLY A 11 15.57 3.85 -11.99
N ALA A 12 15.97 4.83 -12.80
CA ALA A 12 15.03 5.72 -13.46
C ALA A 12 14.08 4.92 -14.36
N ARG A 13 12.77 5.26 -14.34
CA ARG A 13 11.72 4.58 -15.14
C ARG A 13 11.60 3.06 -14.91
N SER A 14 12.06 2.55 -13.77
CA SER A 14 11.93 1.14 -13.38
C SER A 14 10.52 0.72 -12.95
N GLY A 15 9.57 1.65 -12.82
CA GLY A 15 8.22 1.39 -12.32
C GLY A 15 8.04 1.55 -10.81
N LYS A 16 9.08 2.01 -10.08
CA LYS A 16 9.04 2.13 -8.61
C LYS A 16 7.96 3.04 -8.03
N SER A 17 7.70 4.20 -8.62
CA SER A 17 6.67 5.13 -8.11
C SER A 17 5.27 4.50 -8.21
N ARG A 18 4.93 3.91 -9.37
CA ARG A 18 3.66 3.19 -9.55
C ARG A 18 3.51 2.03 -8.56
N TYR A 19 4.56 1.22 -8.39
CA TYR A 19 4.53 0.12 -7.44
C TYR A 19 4.36 0.62 -5.98
N ALA A 20 4.96 1.76 -5.64
CA ALA A 20 4.81 2.39 -4.33
C ALA A 20 3.38 2.91 -4.09
N GLU A 21 2.78 3.56 -5.09
CA GLU A 21 1.38 3.98 -5.07
C GLU A 21 0.45 2.79 -4.91
N ASP A 22 0.63 1.72 -5.70
CA ASP A 22 -0.16 0.49 -5.60
C ASP A 22 -0.09 -0.12 -4.18
N ILE A 23 1.07 -0.09 -3.53
CA ILE A 23 1.20 -0.53 -2.13
C ILE A 23 0.41 0.39 -1.21
N CYS A 24 0.51 1.71 -1.38
CA CYS A 24 -0.17 2.67 -0.52
C CYS A 24 -1.70 2.53 -0.61
N GLU A 25 -2.24 2.44 -1.82
CA GLU A 25 -3.68 2.26 -2.07
C GLU A 25 -4.19 0.91 -1.57
N LYS A 26 -3.36 -0.14 -1.68
CA LYS A 26 -3.66 -1.43 -1.06
C LYS A 26 -3.63 -1.39 0.45
N LEU A 27 -3.02 -0.39 1.08
CA LEU A 27 -2.89 -0.30 2.54
C LEU A 27 -3.90 0.69 3.14
N SER A 28 -4.22 1.79 2.45
CA SER A 28 -5.13 2.84 2.90
C SER A 28 -5.98 3.39 1.76
N LYS A 29 -7.23 3.77 2.05
CA LYS A 29 -8.11 4.51 1.13
C LYS A 29 -7.74 6.00 1.03
N CYS A 30 -7.03 6.53 2.02
CA CYS A 30 -6.63 7.93 2.08
C CYS A 30 -5.12 8.07 2.33
N PRO A 31 -4.25 7.62 1.42
CA PRO A 31 -2.80 7.72 1.61
C PRO A 31 -2.31 9.17 1.50
N ILE A 32 -1.22 9.46 2.22
CA ILE A 32 -0.53 10.76 2.16
C ILE A 32 0.68 10.63 1.24
N TYR A 33 0.81 11.54 0.28
CA TYR A 33 2.01 11.72 -0.52
C TYR A 33 2.85 12.85 0.05
N LEU A 34 4.04 12.51 0.52
CA LEU A 34 5.05 13.46 0.97
C LEU A 34 6.04 13.72 -0.16
N ALA A 35 5.91 14.86 -0.81
CA ALA A 35 6.80 15.31 -1.86
C ALA A 35 8.04 15.96 -1.23
N THR A 36 9.21 15.37 -1.46
CA THR A 36 10.48 15.95 -1.00
C THR A 36 11.16 16.80 -2.07
N ALA A 37 10.71 16.78 -3.31
CA ALA A 37 11.36 17.54 -4.39
C ALA A 37 11.25 19.06 -4.19
N GLN A 38 12.37 19.79 -4.29
CA GLN A 38 12.37 21.23 -4.58
C GLN A 38 12.65 21.41 -6.08
N VAL A 39 11.63 21.78 -6.85
CA VAL A 39 11.77 21.90 -8.30
C VAL A 39 12.19 23.31 -8.68
N PRO A 40 13.31 23.51 -9.40
CA PRO A 40 13.60 24.78 -10.04
C PRO A 40 12.50 25.08 -11.07
N LYS A 41 11.88 26.26 -11.02
CA LYS A 41 10.77 26.68 -11.91
C LYS A 41 11.04 26.58 -13.42
N GLN A 42 12.26 26.23 -13.83
CA GLN A 42 12.76 26.28 -15.19
C GLN A 42 12.88 24.88 -15.84
N ASP A 43 12.59 23.79 -15.11
CA ASP A 43 12.59 22.43 -15.66
C ASP A 43 11.15 22.00 -16.07
N SER A 44 10.79 22.26 -17.34
CA SER A 44 9.47 21.93 -17.89
C SER A 44 9.19 20.42 -17.93
N ASP A 45 10.21 19.60 -18.21
CA ASP A 45 10.10 18.14 -18.27
C ASP A 45 9.76 17.55 -16.89
N PHE A 46 10.27 18.16 -15.82
CA PHE A 46 9.96 17.76 -14.45
C PHE A 46 8.57 18.25 -14.00
N GLN A 47 8.19 19.47 -14.39
CA GLN A 47 6.86 20.04 -14.14
C GLN A 47 5.75 19.16 -14.76
N ASP A 48 5.90 18.76 -16.02
CA ASP A 48 4.94 17.91 -16.72
C ASP A 48 4.77 16.55 -16.03
N ARG A 49 5.85 16.01 -15.44
CA ARG A 49 5.81 14.77 -14.68
C ARG A 49 5.08 14.91 -13.35
N ILE A 50 5.30 16.02 -12.63
CA ILE A 50 4.55 16.30 -11.40
C ILE A 50 3.07 16.38 -11.71
N GLN A 51 2.71 17.15 -12.73
CA GLN A 51 1.32 17.33 -13.14
C GLN A 51 0.68 15.98 -13.46
N LYS A 52 1.34 15.16 -14.28
CA LYS A 52 0.84 13.82 -14.62
C LYS A 52 0.67 12.91 -13.39
N HIS A 53 1.59 12.98 -12.41
CA HIS A 53 1.45 12.23 -11.16
C HIS A 53 0.33 12.77 -10.28
N GLN A 54 0.12 14.09 -10.21
CA GLN A 54 -1.03 14.68 -9.51
C GLN A 54 -2.35 14.26 -10.17
N GLU A 55 -2.45 14.31 -11.50
CA GLU A 55 -3.62 13.88 -12.27
C GLU A 55 -3.91 12.37 -12.11
N THR A 56 -2.87 11.54 -12.09
CA THR A 56 -3.00 10.09 -11.85
C THR A 56 -3.55 9.81 -10.44
N ARG A 57 -3.13 10.58 -9.44
CA ARG A 57 -3.63 10.49 -8.06
C ARG A 57 -5.04 11.05 -7.87
N GLN A 58 -5.48 11.98 -8.71
CA GLN A 58 -6.86 12.47 -8.72
C GLN A 58 -7.83 11.50 -9.42
N ASN A 59 -7.32 10.69 -10.37
CA ASN A 59 -8.11 9.76 -11.19
C ASN A 59 -7.73 8.29 -10.94
N THR A 60 -7.57 7.90 -9.68
CA THR A 60 -7.18 6.53 -9.32
C THR A 60 -8.31 5.57 -9.63
N SER A 61 -7.99 4.45 -10.28
CA SER A 61 -8.98 3.37 -10.54
C SER A 61 -9.46 2.70 -9.26
N SER A 62 -8.71 2.86 -8.16
CA SER A 62 -9.03 2.35 -6.83
C SER A 62 -10.00 3.23 -6.04
N GLY A 63 -10.24 4.48 -6.48
CA GLY A 63 -11.07 5.47 -5.76
C GLY A 63 -10.40 6.04 -4.50
N SER A 64 -9.09 5.90 -4.36
CA SER A 64 -8.33 6.39 -3.21
C SER A 64 -8.21 7.92 -3.21
N GLN A 65 -8.36 8.53 -2.03
CA GLN A 65 -8.29 9.98 -1.84
C GLN A 65 -6.91 10.40 -1.32
N TRP A 66 -6.02 10.78 -2.23
CA TRP A 66 -4.66 11.19 -1.89
C TRP A 66 -4.61 12.59 -1.27
N THR A 67 -3.86 12.74 -0.17
CA THR A 67 -3.48 14.05 0.38
C THR A 67 -2.01 14.32 0.07
N THR A 68 -1.68 15.48 -0.52
CA THR A 68 -0.28 15.83 -0.82
C THR A 68 0.25 16.84 0.20
N ILE A 69 1.45 16.58 0.72
CA ILE A 69 2.21 17.48 1.59
C ILE A 69 3.58 17.69 0.94
N GLU A 70 3.95 18.94 0.72
CA GLU A 70 5.28 19.32 0.21
C GLU A 70 6.14 19.76 1.40
N GLU A 71 7.14 18.95 1.75
CA GLU A 71 8.10 19.31 2.79
C GLU A 71 9.48 18.74 2.42
N PRO A 72 10.38 19.58 1.89
CA PRO A 72 11.61 19.13 1.25
C PRO A 72 12.75 18.80 2.21
N LEU A 73 12.71 19.24 3.46
CA LEU A 73 13.82 19.07 4.40
C LEU A 73 13.39 18.40 5.69
N LYS A 74 12.31 18.88 6.31
CA LYS A 74 11.91 18.49 7.67
C LYS A 74 10.50 17.92 7.77
N PRO A 75 10.23 16.73 7.19
CA PRO A 75 8.92 16.10 7.28
C PRO A 75 8.40 15.89 8.70
N THR A 76 9.26 15.87 9.72
CA THR A 76 8.83 15.66 11.10
C THR A 76 7.88 16.75 11.61
N LYS A 77 7.85 17.92 10.96
CA LYS A 77 6.85 18.97 11.25
C LYS A 77 5.41 18.50 11.04
N HIS A 78 5.21 17.48 10.22
CA HIS A 78 3.91 16.93 9.85
C HIS A 78 3.61 15.59 10.54
N LEU A 79 4.37 15.21 11.58
CA LEU A 79 4.18 13.94 12.28
C LEU A 79 2.74 13.72 12.77
N ASP A 80 2.06 14.79 13.20
CA ASP A 80 0.67 14.70 13.65
C ASP A 80 -0.28 14.33 12.51
N ASN A 81 -0.02 14.81 11.28
CA ASN A 81 -0.78 14.41 10.08
C ASN A 81 -0.52 12.95 9.70
N PHE A 82 0.64 12.39 10.05
CA PHE A 82 1.03 11.04 9.66
C PHE A 82 0.52 9.94 10.59
N LYS A 83 0.09 10.27 11.81
CA LYS A 83 -0.40 9.30 12.80
C LYS A 83 -1.57 8.47 12.26
N GLY A 84 -1.42 7.15 12.26
CA GLY A 84 -2.42 6.21 11.75
C GLY A 84 -2.52 6.15 10.22
N GLN A 85 -1.66 6.86 9.50
CA GLN A 85 -1.72 6.98 8.05
C GLN A 85 -0.67 6.12 7.34
N VAL A 86 -0.87 5.95 6.03
CA VAL A 86 0.12 5.43 5.09
C VAL A 86 0.72 6.61 4.35
N VAL A 87 2.03 6.77 4.45
CA VAL A 87 2.78 7.91 3.91
C VAL A 87 3.77 7.43 2.86
N LEU A 88 3.56 7.84 1.61
CA LEU A 88 4.49 7.66 0.50
C LEU A 88 5.49 8.82 0.50
N VAL A 89 6.78 8.50 0.63
CA VAL A 89 7.87 9.48 0.60
C VAL A 89 8.62 9.35 -0.73
N ASP A 90 8.44 10.33 -1.61
CA ASP A 90 9.01 10.34 -2.97
C ASP A 90 9.83 11.62 -3.20
N CYS A 91 11.16 11.56 -3.29
CA CYS A 91 12.02 10.39 -2.99
C CYS A 91 13.16 10.74 -2.06
N LEU A 92 13.73 9.71 -1.43
CA LEU A 92 14.93 9.79 -0.59
C LEU A 92 16.10 10.43 -1.35
N THR A 93 16.18 10.22 -2.67
CA THR A 93 17.25 10.76 -3.51
C THR A 93 17.18 12.28 -3.60
N LEU A 94 16.00 12.85 -3.85
CA LEU A 94 15.83 14.30 -3.88
C LEU A 94 15.90 14.92 -2.48
N TRP A 95 15.43 14.19 -1.47
CA TRP A 95 15.56 14.63 -0.09
C TRP A 95 17.02 14.78 0.33
N LEU A 96 17.88 13.82 -0.03
CA LEU A 96 19.31 13.92 0.18
C LEU A 96 19.88 15.12 -0.57
N THR A 97 19.53 15.28 -1.85
CA THR A 97 19.97 16.44 -2.67
C THR A 97 19.63 17.77 -1.99
N ASN A 98 18.44 17.94 -1.42
CA ASN A 98 18.05 19.18 -0.74
C ASN A 98 18.93 19.46 0.49
N TRP A 99 19.22 18.44 1.30
CA TRP A 99 20.13 18.60 2.44
C TRP A 99 21.55 18.93 2.00
N LEU A 100 22.03 18.37 0.90
CA LEU A 100 23.33 18.69 0.33
C LEU A 100 23.40 20.13 -0.21
N LEU A 101 22.30 20.62 -0.79
CA LEU A 101 22.17 22.03 -1.22
C LEU A 101 22.21 22.97 -0.01
N GLU A 102 21.48 22.65 1.06
CA GLU A 102 21.47 23.42 2.31
C GLU A 102 22.85 23.49 2.96
N GLU A 103 23.63 22.40 2.90
CA GLU A 103 25.01 22.37 3.38
C GLU A 103 26.03 23.00 2.40
N GLY A 104 25.57 23.51 1.25
CA GLY A 104 26.41 24.19 0.26
C GLY A 104 27.33 23.27 -0.53
N ALA A 105 27.09 21.95 -0.55
CA ALA A 105 27.97 20.96 -1.19
C ALA A 105 28.21 21.25 -2.68
N PHE A 106 27.16 21.68 -3.40
CA PHE A 106 27.22 22.01 -4.83
C PHE A 106 27.81 23.40 -5.11
N THR A 107 27.57 24.37 -4.23
CA THR A 107 28.14 25.72 -4.33
C THR A 107 29.65 25.70 -4.14
N LEU A 108 30.14 24.88 -3.21
CA LEU A 108 31.57 24.67 -3.00
C LEU A 108 32.25 24.16 -4.28
N GLU A 109 31.63 23.20 -4.99
CA GLU A 109 32.19 22.68 -6.26
C GLU A 109 32.23 23.74 -7.37
N SER A 110 31.29 24.68 -7.39
CA SER A 110 31.14 25.69 -8.45
C SER A 110 32.20 26.80 -8.40
N ASN A 111 32.95 26.92 -7.29
CA ASN A 111 33.86 28.05 -7.03
C ASN A 111 35.29 27.90 -7.60
N GLY A 112 35.58 26.88 -8.41
CA GLY A 112 36.87 26.79 -9.12
C GLY A 112 38.12 26.68 -8.23
N GLU A 113 39.29 26.97 -8.80
CA GLU A 113 40.64 26.76 -8.23
C GLU A 113 40.81 27.35 -6.81
N GLY A 114 40.48 26.53 -5.81
CA GLY A 114 40.50 26.92 -4.40
C GLY A 114 39.61 26.06 -3.52
N THR A 115 38.63 25.35 -4.08
CA THR A 115 37.76 24.48 -3.28
C THR A 115 38.50 23.26 -2.75
N ASN A 116 38.58 23.15 -1.43
CA ASN A 116 39.11 21.97 -0.79
C ASN A 116 38.10 20.81 -0.95
N LYS A 117 38.50 19.73 -1.63
CA LYS A 117 37.71 18.48 -1.76
C LYS A 117 37.24 17.94 -0.39
N LYS A 118 37.97 18.26 0.67
CA LYS A 118 37.61 17.95 2.05
C LYS A 118 36.34 18.67 2.49
N ASP A 119 36.16 19.93 2.12
CA ASP A 119 34.99 20.73 2.50
C ASP A 119 33.73 20.22 1.82
N VAL A 120 33.81 19.85 0.53
CA VAL A 120 32.72 19.18 -0.19
C VAL A 120 32.34 17.87 0.50
N SER A 121 33.34 17.07 0.91
CA SER A 121 33.08 15.79 1.60
C SER A 121 32.42 16.00 2.96
N ILE A 122 32.83 17.03 3.71
CA ILE A 122 32.23 17.41 5.00
C ILE A 122 30.78 17.86 4.79
N ALA A 123 30.50 18.70 3.80
CA ALA A 123 29.16 19.17 3.49
C ALA A 123 28.21 18.01 3.11
N VAL A 124 28.67 17.09 2.25
CA VAL A 124 27.90 15.90 1.89
C VAL A 124 27.61 15.02 3.11
N GLU A 125 28.60 14.78 3.95
CA GLU A 125 28.42 13.96 5.15
C GLU A 125 27.46 14.61 6.16
N ARG A 126 27.55 15.93 6.36
CA ARG A 126 26.59 16.66 7.20
C ARG A 126 25.17 16.56 6.66
N GLY A 127 24.98 16.72 5.35
CA GLY A 127 23.67 16.62 4.72
C GLY A 127 23.08 15.21 4.88
N ARG A 128 23.91 14.17 4.70
CA ARG A 128 23.51 12.77 4.93
C ARG A 128 23.11 12.52 6.39
N LEU A 129 23.89 13.00 7.35
CA LEU A 129 23.60 12.84 8.78
C LEU A 129 22.32 13.58 9.19
N LYS A 130 22.10 14.81 8.71
CA LYS A 130 20.86 15.54 8.98
C LYS A 130 19.61 14.83 8.45
N LEU A 131 19.68 14.27 7.23
CA LEU A 131 18.61 13.44 6.71
C LEU A 131 18.40 12.20 7.57
N GLN A 132 19.49 11.53 7.99
CA GLN A 132 19.42 10.35 8.84
C GLN A 132 18.75 10.65 10.19
N ASP A 133 19.10 11.76 10.84
CA ASP A 133 18.49 12.22 12.09
C ASP A 133 16.98 12.48 11.90
N GLU A 134 16.62 13.14 10.82
CA GLU A 134 15.22 13.42 10.48
C GLU A 134 14.43 12.14 10.18
N PHE A 135 15.02 11.20 9.44
CA PHE A 135 14.44 9.86 9.22
C PHE A 135 14.22 9.12 10.54
N ASP A 136 15.22 9.10 11.42
CA ASP A 136 15.12 8.43 12.72
C ASP A 136 14.02 9.06 13.58
N LEU A 137 13.84 10.38 13.52
CA LEU A 137 12.73 11.07 14.17
C LEU A 137 11.38 10.72 13.54
N MET A 138 11.30 10.63 12.21
CA MET A 138 10.07 10.26 11.49
C MET A 138 9.57 8.86 11.85
N VAL A 139 10.47 7.89 12.01
CA VAL A 139 10.09 6.49 12.21
C VAL A 139 9.96 6.08 13.68
N ARG A 140 10.27 7.00 14.61
CA ARG A 140 10.08 6.81 16.07
C ARG A 140 8.62 6.63 16.48
N PRO A 141 7.66 7.49 16.04
CA PRO A 141 6.27 7.37 16.44
C PRO A 141 5.68 6.03 16.04
N TYR A 142 4.89 5.49 16.97
CA TYR A 142 4.13 4.27 16.75
C TYR A 142 2.92 4.54 15.85
N ASN A 143 2.50 3.52 15.10
CA ASN A 143 1.30 3.55 14.26
C ASN A 143 1.39 4.43 12.99
N ILE A 144 2.53 4.43 12.30
CA ILE A 144 2.67 5.04 10.96
C ILE A 144 3.25 3.99 10.00
N THR A 145 2.79 4.03 8.76
CA THR A 145 3.35 3.21 7.67
C THR A 145 4.03 4.11 6.67
N TYR A 146 5.33 3.92 6.50
CA TYR A 146 6.10 4.64 5.50
C TYR A 146 6.41 3.75 4.31
N VAL A 147 6.21 4.30 3.11
CA VAL A 147 6.67 3.73 1.85
C VAL A 147 7.69 4.69 1.27
N PHE A 148 8.97 4.38 1.42
CA PHE A 148 10.05 5.21 0.90
C PHE A 148 10.44 4.78 -0.51
N VAL A 149 10.51 5.74 -1.42
CA VAL A 149 11.04 5.54 -2.77
C VAL A 149 12.47 6.07 -2.82
N THR A 150 13.37 5.31 -3.42
CA THR A 150 14.76 5.75 -3.67
C THR A 150 15.25 5.28 -5.03
N ASN A 151 16.14 6.08 -5.64
CA ASN A 151 16.85 5.64 -6.83
C ASN A 151 18.05 4.77 -6.43
N GLU A 152 18.31 3.74 -7.25
CA GLU A 152 19.60 3.09 -7.24
C GLU A 152 20.53 3.75 -8.27
N VAL A 153 21.60 4.36 -7.76
CA VAL A 153 22.52 5.21 -8.55
C VAL A 153 23.95 4.66 -8.57
N GLY A 154 24.27 3.63 -7.79
CA GLY A 154 25.61 3.07 -7.66
C GLY A 154 26.02 2.09 -8.76
N SER A 155 25.10 1.68 -9.65
CA SER A 155 25.37 0.68 -10.70
C SER A 155 25.91 1.27 -12.01
N GLY A 156 26.17 2.58 -12.07
CA GLY A 156 26.66 3.30 -13.24
C GLY A 156 28.17 3.57 -13.21
N THR A 157 28.65 4.34 -14.19
CA THR A 157 30.02 4.86 -14.18
C THR A 157 30.19 5.92 -13.09
N HIS A 158 31.42 6.09 -12.60
CA HIS A 158 31.74 7.11 -11.60
C HIS A 158 31.30 8.50 -12.08
N GLY A 159 30.70 9.29 -11.19
CA GLY A 159 30.28 10.66 -11.49
C GLY A 159 31.45 11.51 -12.01
N ALA A 160 31.17 12.38 -12.98
CA ALA A 160 32.15 13.25 -13.61
C ALA A 160 32.84 14.17 -12.58
N THR A 161 32.07 14.71 -11.64
CA THR A 161 32.54 15.67 -10.65
C THR A 161 32.77 15.04 -9.26
N HIS A 162 33.50 15.74 -8.38
CA HIS A 162 33.82 15.22 -7.06
C HIS A 162 32.56 15.15 -6.17
N VAL A 163 31.71 16.18 -6.22
CA VAL A 163 30.44 16.17 -5.47
C VAL A 163 29.53 15.04 -5.95
N THR A 164 29.50 14.75 -7.26
CA THR A 164 28.67 13.67 -7.82
C THR A 164 29.12 12.31 -7.29
N ARG A 165 30.43 12.06 -7.20
CA ARG A 165 30.94 10.81 -6.60
C ARG A 165 30.57 10.71 -5.13
N LYS A 166 30.75 11.80 -4.36
CA LYS A 166 30.38 11.84 -2.94
C LYS A 166 28.88 11.69 -2.70
N PHE A 167 28.06 12.23 -3.58
CA PHE A 167 26.62 12.03 -3.56
C PHE A 167 26.25 10.56 -3.77
N VAL A 168 26.85 9.89 -4.77
CA VAL A 168 26.60 8.45 -5.02
C VAL A 168 26.99 7.61 -3.79
N ASP A 169 28.16 7.87 -3.19
CA ASP A 169 28.59 7.22 -1.94
C ASP A 169 27.55 7.43 -0.82
N ALA A 170 27.16 8.69 -0.58
CA ALA A 170 26.21 9.05 0.47
C ALA A 170 24.82 8.44 0.25
N GLN A 171 24.33 8.43 -1.00
CA GLN A 171 23.06 7.80 -1.37
C GLN A 171 23.11 6.28 -1.14
N GLY A 172 24.23 5.64 -1.48
CA GLY A 172 24.44 4.22 -1.24
C GLY A 172 24.43 3.86 0.24
N TRP A 173 25.13 4.63 1.08
CA TRP A 173 25.11 4.43 2.53
C TRP A 173 23.73 4.71 3.14
N LEU A 174 23.03 5.74 2.65
CA LEU A 174 21.67 6.04 3.10
C LEU A 174 20.70 4.91 2.75
N ASN A 175 20.75 4.40 1.51
CA ASN A 175 19.93 3.27 1.07
C ASN A 175 20.18 2.04 1.94
N GLN A 176 21.44 1.72 2.27
CA GLN A 176 21.79 0.62 3.16
C GLN A 176 21.26 0.84 4.58
N TYR A 177 21.40 2.05 5.13
CA TYR A 177 20.92 2.40 6.46
C TYR A 177 19.40 2.19 6.56
N ILE A 178 18.63 2.76 5.64
CA ILE A 178 17.17 2.65 5.63
C ILE A 178 16.74 1.20 5.37
N ALA A 179 17.40 0.48 4.46
CA ALA A 179 17.11 -0.94 4.18
C ALA A 179 17.28 -1.82 5.42
N SER A 180 18.28 -1.52 6.28
CA SER A 180 18.49 -2.25 7.53
C SER A 180 17.31 -2.10 8.50
N LYS A 181 16.65 -0.93 8.49
CA LYS A 181 15.48 -0.60 9.32
C LYS A 181 14.15 -1.00 8.67
N ALA A 182 14.14 -1.20 7.35
CA ALA A 182 12.93 -1.50 6.60
C ALA A 182 12.38 -2.90 6.91
N ASN A 183 11.07 -3.04 7.06
CA ASN A 183 10.43 -4.35 7.17
C ASN A 183 10.41 -5.07 5.83
N GLN A 184 10.26 -4.33 4.72
CA GLN A 184 10.35 -4.89 3.38
C GLN A 184 11.21 -4.02 2.48
N VAL A 185 12.07 -4.67 1.70
CA VAL A 185 12.90 -4.02 0.70
C VAL A 185 12.57 -4.64 -0.65
N VAL A 186 12.16 -3.82 -1.61
CA VAL A 186 11.87 -4.21 -2.99
C VAL A 186 12.78 -3.45 -3.93
N HIS A 187 13.40 -4.15 -4.87
CA HIS A 187 14.14 -3.56 -5.96
C HIS A 187 13.35 -3.74 -7.27
N MET A 188 13.09 -2.65 -7.97
CA MET A 188 12.28 -2.63 -9.18
C MET A 188 13.17 -2.69 -10.43
N VAL A 189 12.88 -3.65 -11.31
CA VAL A 189 13.57 -3.81 -12.60
C VAL A 189 12.53 -4.02 -13.68
N CYS A 190 12.51 -3.17 -14.71
CA CYS A 190 11.56 -3.28 -15.84
C CYS A 190 10.08 -3.40 -15.42
N GLY A 191 9.67 -2.73 -14.34
CA GLY A 191 8.32 -2.82 -13.78
C GLY A 191 8.06 -4.06 -12.92
N ILE A 192 9.04 -4.94 -12.76
CA ILE A 192 8.93 -6.19 -12.00
C ILE A 192 9.52 -5.98 -10.60
N PRO A 193 8.77 -6.30 -9.53
CA PRO A 193 9.26 -6.22 -8.16
C PRO A 193 10.14 -7.42 -7.79
N ASN A 194 11.37 -7.16 -7.37
CA ASN A 194 12.26 -8.14 -6.76
C ASN A 194 12.32 -7.92 -5.24
N ILE A 195 11.70 -8.80 -4.45
CA ILE A 195 11.64 -8.67 -3.00
C ILE A 195 12.95 -9.17 -2.39
N LEU A 196 13.76 -8.26 -1.86
CA LEU A 196 15.08 -8.56 -1.28
C LEU A 196 15.03 -8.86 0.22
N LYS A 197 14.11 -8.20 0.93
CA LYS A 197 13.88 -8.39 2.37
C LYS A 197 12.37 -8.40 2.62
N SER A 198 11.88 -9.32 3.44
CA SER A 198 10.49 -9.30 3.94
C SER A 198 10.43 -9.88 5.35
N GLU A 199 10.31 -8.99 6.33
CA GLU A 199 10.02 -9.29 7.73
C GLU A 199 8.52 -9.35 8.01
N PHE A 200 7.68 -9.05 7.02
CA PHE A 200 6.31 -9.56 6.97
C PHE A 200 6.40 -11.08 6.80
N ARG A 201 6.85 -11.77 7.85
CA ARG A 201 6.63 -13.18 8.00
C ARG A 201 5.12 -13.31 8.06
N THR A 202 4.53 -13.70 6.93
CA THR A 202 3.32 -14.52 6.93
C THR A 202 3.67 -15.74 7.75
N THR A 203 3.54 -15.62 9.07
CA THR A 203 3.74 -16.71 10.00
C THR A 203 2.80 -17.80 9.52
N ARG A 204 3.37 -18.98 9.22
CA ARG A 204 2.63 -20.23 9.16
C ARG A 204 1.55 -20.16 10.24
N ALA A 205 0.30 -20.44 9.89
CA ALA A 205 -0.78 -20.53 10.87
C ALA A 205 -0.23 -21.32 12.08
N ILE A 206 -0.31 -20.73 13.29
CA ILE A 206 0.09 -21.42 14.51
C ILE A 206 -1.05 -22.40 14.81
N ALA A 207 -1.06 -23.56 14.15
CA ALA A 207 -1.90 -24.67 14.55
C ALA A 207 -1.26 -25.31 15.78
N LYS A 208 -1.92 -25.22 16.94
CA LYS A 208 -1.53 -25.91 18.17
C LYS A 208 -2.64 -26.89 18.56
N GLY A 209 -2.24 -28.09 18.97
CA GLY A 209 -3.14 -29.03 19.65
C GLY A 209 -3.48 -28.55 21.07
N ASN A 210 -4.51 -29.14 21.68
CA ASN A 210 -4.97 -28.79 23.02
C ASN A 210 -3.83 -28.86 24.05
N GLY A 211 -3.38 -27.72 24.60
CA GLY A 211 -2.44 -27.71 25.73
C GLY A 211 -1.45 -26.54 25.80
N ASP A 212 -1.36 -25.71 24.76
CA ASP A 212 -0.35 -24.65 24.72
C ASP A 212 -0.96 -23.25 24.90
N GLU A 213 -0.35 -22.44 25.77
CA GLU A 213 -0.76 -21.04 25.97
C GLU A 213 -0.38 -20.14 24.78
N LEU A 214 -1.32 -19.26 24.42
CA LEU A 214 -1.23 -18.25 23.37
C LEU A 214 -0.69 -16.94 23.95
N ALA A 215 0.33 -16.37 23.33
CA ALA A 215 0.59 -14.93 23.40
C ALA A 215 0.03 -14.28 22.13
N SER A 216 -1.04 -13.49 22.26
CA SER A 216 -1.49 -12.58 21.20
C SER A 216 -1.21 -11.15 21.65
N PRO A 217 -0.66 -10.29 20.78
CA PRO A 217 -1.54 -9.29 20.18
C PRO A 217 -1.06 -8.89 18.78
N VAL A 218 -1.69 -9.41 17.73
CA VAL A 218 -1.52 -8.77 16.42
C VAL A 218 -2.14 -7.38 16.51
N ALA A 219 -1.36 -6.31 16.28
CA ALA A 219 -1.90 -4.96 16.27
C ALA A 219 -3.01 -4.87 15.21
N LYS A 220 -4.10 -4.11 15.45
CA LYS A 220 -5.28 -4.04 14.56
C LYS A 220 -4.88 -3.88 13.07
N LEU A 221 -3.91 -3.02 12.79
CA LEU A 221 -3.39 -2.78 11.44
C LEU A 221 -2.67 -4.00 10.83
N GLU A 222 -1.91 -4.75 11.63
CA GLU A 222 -1.25 -5.98 11.18
C GLU A 222 -2.28 -7.09 10.90
N ALA A 223 -3.35 -7.16 11.69
CA ALA A 223 -4.45 -8.10 11.48
C ALA A 223 -5.22 -7.75 10.20
N GLU A 224 -5.54 -6.46 9.99
CA GLU A 224 -6.18 -5.97 8.77
C GLU A 224 -5.33 -6.24 7.51
N ARG A 225 -4.00 -6.09 7.61
CA ARG A 225 -3.06 -6.41 6.50
C ARG A 225 -3.02 -7.90 6.19
N LEU A 226 -2.88 -8.73 7.22
CA LEU A 226 -2.88 -10.18 7.07
C LEU A 226 -4.20 -10.63 6.46
N ASP A 227 -5.31 -10.06 6.91
CA ASP A 227 -6.65 -10.32 6.40
C ASP A 227 -6.78 -9.97 4.93
N ARG A 228 -6.33 -8.79 4.50
CA ARG A 228 -6.36 -8.35 3.10
C ARG A 228 -5.51 -9.27 2.22
N HIS A 229 -4.31 -9.63 2.66
CA HIS A 229 -3.42 -10.53 1.94
C HIS A 229 -4.00 -11.95 1.81
N LEU A 230 -4.54 -12.52 2.89
CA LEU A 230 -5.13 -13.86 2.87
C LEU A 230 -6.46 -13.90 2.08
N SER A 231 -7.16 -12.76 1.98
CA SER A 231 -8.40 -12.65 1.19
C SER A 231 -8.12 -12.63 -0.33
N SER A 232 -6.91 -12.26 -0.78
CA SER A 232 -6.55 -12.30 -2.21
C SER A 232 -6.17 -13.69 -2.74
N ARG A 233 -6.35 -14.75 -1.95
CA ARG A 233 -6.06 -16.12 -2.35
C ARG A 233 -7.08 -16.64 -3.36
N LYS A 234 -6.68 -17.61 -4.18
CA LYS A 234 -7.64 -18.36 -5.02
C LYS A 234 -8.55 -19.21 -4.12
N ILE A 235 -9.86 -18.97 -4.19
CA ILE A 235 -10.87 -19.77 -3.52
C ILE A 235 -11.72 -20.46 -4.61
N PRO A 236 -11.93 -21.78 -4.54
CA PRO A 236 -12.88 -22.44 -5.41
C PRO A 236 -14.29 -21.95 -5.07
N MET A 237 -14.90 -21.20 -5.99
CA MET A 237 -16.27 -20.73 -5.88
C MET A 237 -17.26 -21.77 -6.40
N ASP A 238 -18.52 -21.65 -5.98
CA ASP A 238 -19.59 -22.49 -6.50
C ASP A 238 -19.88 -22.16 -7.96
N LYS A 239 -20.06 -23.19 -8.79
CA LYS A 239 -20.37 -23.02 -10.22
C LYS A 239 -21.77 -22.47 -10.44
N LYS A 240 -22.71 -22.74 -9.53
CA LYS A 240 -24.13 -22.39 -9.63
C LYS A 240 -24.43 -20.96 -9.23
N GLY A 241 -23.53 -20.30 -8.51
CA GLY A 241 -23.73 -18.91 -8.13
C GLY A 241 -22.72 -18.35 -7.13
N TYR A 242 -22.87 -17.06 -6.86
CA TYR A 242 -22.02 -16.30 -5.95
C TYR A 242 -22.85 -15.36 -5.08
N PHE A 243 -22.26 -14.96 -3.96
CA PHE A 243 -22.89 -14.02 -3.02
C PHE A 243 -22.29 -12.63 -3.19
N VAL A 244 -23.12 -11.60 -3.11
CA VAL A 244 -22.72 -10.20 -3.05
C VAL A 244 -23.22 -9.62 -1.73
N ILE A 245 -22.28 -9.17 -0.90
CA ILE A 245 -22.55 -8.66 0.45
C ILE A 245 -22.31 -7.16 0.50
N LYS A 246 -23.27 -6.42 1.07
CA LYS A 246 -23.17 -4.96 1.25
C LYS A 246 -23.78 -4.56 2.59
N ALA A 247 -23.11 -3.67 3.32
CA ALA A 247 -23.70 -3.00 4.48
C ALA A 247 -24.51 -1.78 4.03
N VAL A 248 -25.67 -1.56 4.65
CA VAL A 248 -26.54 -0.39 4.45
C VAL A 248 -26.67 0.33 5.80
N PRO A 249 -25.74 1.26 6.11
CA PRO A 249 -25.68 1.92 7.42
C PRO A 249 -26.95 2.69 7.79
N GLU A 250 -27.54 3.39 6.81
CA GLU A 250 -28.79 4.17 6.97
C GLU A 250 -29.95 3.34 7.53
N GLU A 251 -29.96 2.04 7.20
CA GLU A 251 -31.00 1.10 7.58
C GLU A 251 -30.55 0.13 8.68
N GLY A 252 -29.27 0.17 9.08
CA GLY A 252 -28.71 -0.75 10.08
C GLY A 252 -28.75 -2.23 9.66
N VAL A 253 -28.67 -2.53 8.36
CA VAL A 253 -28.78 -3.91 7.85
C VAL A 253 -27.65 -4.28 6.89
N ILE A 254 -27.39 -5.58 6.81
CA ILE A 254 -26.54 -6.26 5.84
C ILE A 254 -27.45 -6.79 4.73
N VAL A 255 -27.21 -6.37 3.50
CA VAL A 255 -27.92 -6.86 2.31
C VAL A 255 -27.04 -7.88 1.60
N ILE A 256 -27.56 -9.09 1.45
CA ILE A 256 -26.87 -10.21 0.82
C ILE A 256 -27.68 -10.64 -0.39
N ARG A 257 -27.04 -10.73 -1.56
CA ARG A 257 -27.67 -11.15 -2.81
C ARG A 257 -27.03 -12.43 -3.30
N PHE A 258 -27.84 -13.44 -3.59
CA PHE A 258 -27.38 -14.62 -4.31
C PHE A 258 -27.64 -14.45 -5.81
N MET A 259 -26.58 -14.60 -6.58
CA MET A 259 -26.56 -14.44 -8.02
C MET A 259 -26.30 -15.80 -8.64
N SER A 260 -27.14 -16.23 -9.59
CA SER A 260 -26.83 -17.44 -10.37
C SER A 260 -25.71 -17.19 -11.36
N SER A 261 -24.90 -18.22 -11.59
CA SER A 261 -23.90 -18.23 -12.65
C SER A 261 -23.88 -19.57 -13.37
N ILE A 262 -23.32 -19.56 -14.58
CA ILE A 262 -22.90 -20.75 -15.33
C ILE A 262 -21.44 -20.58 -15.72
N VAL A 263 -20.76 -21.70 -15.95
CA VAL A 263 -19.40 -21.68 -16.52
C VAL A 263 -19.51 -22.12 -17.97
N ASN A 264 -19.08 -21.27 -18.90
CA ASN A 264 -19.11 -21.59 -20.33
C ASN A 264 -17.99 -22.58 -20.71
N ASP A 265 -17.99 -23.07 -21.95
CA ASP A 265 -16.99 -24.03 -22.46
C ASP A 265 -15.54 -23.50 -22.44
N LYS A 266 -15.35 -22.19 -22.27
CA LYS A 266 -14.05 -21.53 -22.11
C LYS A 266 -13.61 -21.40 -20.66
N GLY A 267 -14.41 -21.88 -19.71
CA GLY A 267 -14.14 -21.77 -18.27
C GLY A 267 -14.46 -20.39 -17.67
N GLU A 268 -15.19 -19.54 -18.39
CA GLU A 268 -15.57 -18.21 -17.91
C GLU A 268 -16.89 -18.24 -17.14
N VAL A 269 -16.99 -17.43 -16.09
CA VAL A 269 -18.22 -17.27 -15.31
C VAL A 269 -19.15 -16.30 -16.02
N CYS A 270 -20.32 -16.78 -16.40
CA CYS A 270 -21.36 -16.05 -17.11
C CYS A 270 -22.68 -16.01 -16.32
N ASP A 271 -23.56 -15.07 -16.66
CA ASP A 271 -24.96 -15.09 -16.25
C ASP A 271 -25.74 -16.20 -16.98
N LEU A 272 -27.01 -16.40 -16.63
CA LEU A 272 -27.86 -17.41 -17.25
C LEU A 272 -28.10 -17.16 -18.75
N GLN A 273 -27.87 -15.93 -19.22
CA GLN A 273 -27.98 -15.52 -20.62
C GLN A 273 -26.66 -15.71 -21.39
N GLY A 274 -25.59 -16.16 -20.73
CA GLY A 274 -24.27 -16.40 -21.32
C GLY A 274 -23.36 -15.17 -21.36
N ASN A 275 -23.77 -14.03 -20.81
CA ASN A 275 -22.93 -12.84 -20.73
C ASN A 275 -21.89 -12.99 -19.62
N LYS A 276 -20.65 -12.62 -19.92
CA LYS A 276 -19.55 -12.67 -18.96
C LYS A 276 -19.81 -11.73 -17.78
N ILE A 277 -19.73 -12.28 -16.57
CA ILE A 277 -19.85 -11.49 -15.34
C ILE A 277 -18.49 -10.84 -15.05
N SER A 278 -18.46 -9.52 -14.95
CA SER A 278 -17.28 -8.76 -14.56
C SER A 278 -17.41 -8.23 -13.13
N CYS A 279 -16.30 -8.13 -12.41
CA CYS A 279 -16.31 -7.65 -11.01
C CYS A 279 -16.76 -6.18 -10.89
N GLY A 280 -16.59 -5.36 -11.93
CA GLY A 280 -16.74 -3.89 -11.87
C GLY A 280 -17.87 -3.25 -12.68
N GLY A 281 -18.87 -3.99 -13.16
CA GLY A 281 -19.93 -3.44 -14.04
C GLY A 281 -21.26 -3.10 -13.37
N ALA A 282 -21.95 -2.06 -13.88
CA ALA A 282 -23.30 -1.65 -13.46
C ALA A 282 -24.43 -2.58 -13.95
N ASN A 283 -24.17 -3.38 -14.99
CA ASN A 283 -25.10 -4.40 -15.48
C ASN A 283 -24.84 -5.72 -14.74
N ARG A 284 -25.38 -5.85 -13.53
CA ARG A 284 -25.47 -7.14 -12.84
C ARG A 284 -26.89 -7.69 -13.06
N PRO A 285 -27.04 -8.99 -13.35
CA PRO A 285 -28.36 -9.61 -13.49
C PRO A 285 -29.17 -9.47 -12.18
N ASP A 286 -30.49 -9.65 -12.26
CA ASP A 286 -31.30 -9.62 -11.04
C ASP A 286 -30.93 -10.78 -10.09
N PRO A 287 -30.86 -10.51 -8.78
CA PRO A 287 -30.53 -11.55 -7.81
C PRO A 287 -31.67 -12.59 -7.75
N LEU A 288 -31.30 -13.86 -7.66
CA LEU A 288 -32.28 -14.94 -7.43
C LEU A 288 -32.88 -14.89 -6.03
N MET A 289 -32.11 -14.37 -5.07
CA MET A 289 -32.55 -14.22 -3.69
C MET A 289 -31.82 -13.05 -3.03
N VAL A 290 -32.55 -12.32 -2.17
CA VAL A 290 -32.02 -11.20 -1.39
C VAL A 290 -32.39 -11.42 0.07
N TRP A 291 -31.39 -11.35 0.95
CA TRP A 291 -31.57 -11.29 2.39
C TRP A 291 -31.23 -9.91 2.91
N ARG A 292 -31.98 -9.48 3.92
CA ARG A 292 -31.72 -8.27 4.71
C ARG A 292 -31.63 -8.71 6.17
N CYS A 293 -30.44 -8.64 6.74
CA CYS A 293 -30.15 -9.18 8.06
C CYS A 293 -29.51 -8.11 8.95
N ARG A 294 -29.76 -8.18 10.25
CA ARG A 294 -29.24 -7.22 11.24
C ARG A 294 -27.89 -7.65 11.80
N THR A 295 -27.65 -8.96 11.85
CA THR A 295 -26.41 -9.53 12.39
C THR A 295 -25.81 -10.55 11.43
N ALA A 296 -24.51 -10.82 11.57
CA ALA A 296 -23.88 -11.86 10.78
C ALA A 296 -24.41 -13.25 11.12
N LYS A 297 -24.79 -13.48 12.39
CA LYS A 297 -25.39 -14.74 12.81
C LYS A 297 -26.75 -14.97 12.16
N GLU A 298 -27.60 -13.94 12.12
CA GLU A 298 -28.90 -14.00 11.43
C GLU A 298 -28.71 -14.34 9.96
N ALA A 299 -27.83 -13.64 9.25
CA ALA A 299 -27.53 -13.93 7.85
C ALA A 299 -27.03 -15.37 7.63
N THR A 300 -26.14 -15.86 8.49
CA THR A 300 -25.59 -17.22 8.39
C THR A 300 -26.69 -18.26 8.53
N VAL A 301 -27.58 -18.11 9.52
CA VAL A 301 -28.70 -19.03 9.74
C VAL A 301 -29.67 -19.00 8.55
N GLN A 302 -30.06 -17.81 8.10
CA GLN A 302 -30.99 -17.63 6.98
C GLN A 302 -30.46 -18.27 5.68
N ILE A 303 -29.17 -18.13 5.39
CA ILE A 303 -28.57 -18.60 4.14
C ILE A 303 -28.18 -20.08 4.21
N PHE A 304 -27.58 -20.53 5.31
CA PHE A 304 -26.94 -21.84 5.37
C PHE A 304 -27.73 -22.89 6.14
N GLU A 305 -28.73 -22.50 6.93
CA GLU A 305 -29.55 -23.42 7.73
C GLU A 305 -31.00 -23.43 7.26
N GLU A 306 -31.57 -22.25 6.96
CA GLU A 306 -33.00 -22.13 6.62
C GLU A 306 -33.30 -22.13 5.12
N TRP A 307 -32.35 -21.71 4.27
CA TRP A 307 -32.60 -21.65 2.83
C TRP A 307 -32.58 -23.05 2.18
N PRO A 308 -33.71 -23.59 1.70
CA PRO A 308 -33.78 -25.00 1.29
C PRO A 308 -32.91 -25.34 0.09
N LYS A 309 -32.61 -24.34 -0.76
CA LYS A 309 -31.78 -24.53 -1.96
C LYS A 309 -30.28 -24.55 -1.66
N VAL A 310 -29.86 -24.25 -0.43
CA VAL A 310 -28.44 -24.29 -0.06
C VAL A 310 -27.84 -25.69 -0.25
N ASN A 311 -28.62 -26.75 -0.04
CA ASN A 311 -28.20 -28.13 -0.26
C ASN A 311 -27.96 -28.47 -1.75
N GLN A 312 -28.40 -27.60 -2.67
CA GLN A 312 -28.16 -27.75 -4.10
C GLN A 312 -26.85 -27.08 -4.53
N LEU A 313 -26.23 -26.30 -3.66
CA LEU A 313 -24.96 -25.65 -3.89
C LEU A 313 -23.80 -26.60 -3.56
N GLU A 314 -22.75 -26.58 -4.38
CA GLU A 314 -21.48 -27.27 -4.11
C GLU A 314 -20.60 -26.40 -3.20
N LEU A 315 -21.13 -26.04 -2.02
CA LEU A 315 -20.43 -25.18 -1.08
C LEU A 315 -19.29 -25.94 -0.40
N SER A 316 -18.06 -25.65 -0.79
CA SER A 316 -16.89 -26.07 -0.02
C SER A 316 -16.87 -25.36 1.34
N VAL A 317 -16.38 -26.04 2.38
CA VAL A 317 -16.19 -25.45 3.73
C VAL A 317 -15.39 -24.13 3.65
N GLY A 318 -14.43 -24.05 2.73
CA GLY A 318 -13.66 -22.84 2.48
C GLY A 318 -14.48 -21.67 1.93
N HIS A 319 -15.45 -21.94 1.06
CA HIS A 319 -16.35 -20.93 0.50
C HIS A 319 -17.36 -20.45 1.57
N VAL A 320 -17.94 -21.35 2.36
CA VAL A 320 -18.85 -21.00 3.48
C VAL A 320 -18.12 -20.13 4.51
N ALA A 321 -16.90 -20.53 4.91
CA ALA A 321 -16.09 -19.76 5.83
C ALA A 321 -15.75 -18.36 5.29
N TYR A 322 -15.50 -18.24 3.99
CA TYR A 322 -15.27 -16.95 3.33
C TYR A 322 -16.53 -16.07 3.38
N VAL A 323 -17.69 -16.59 2.98
CA VAL A 323 -18.96 -15.85 3.01
C VAL A 323 -19.29 -15.40 4.43
N GLY A 324 -19.22 -16.28 5.42
CA GLY A 324 -19.47 -15.94 6.83
C GLY A 324 -18.56 -14.81 7.34
N ARG A 325 -17.29 -14.83 6.93
CA ARG A 325 -16.33 -13.78 7.29
C ARG A 325 -16.67 -12.43 6.65
N GLU A 326 -17.02 -12.41 5.38
CA GLU A 326 -17.39 -11.16 4.70
C GLU A 326 -18.68 -10.56 5.29
N ILE A 327 -19.62 -11.40 5.73
CA ILE A 327 -20.80 -10.96 6.48
C ILE A 327 -20.39 -10.35 7.83
N GLN A 328 -19.46 -10.95 8.57
CA GLN A 328 -18.94 -10.37 9.83
C GLN A 328 -18.25 -9.02 9.62
N LYS A 329 -17.50 -8.85 8.53
CA LYS A 329 -16.91 -7.54 8.18
C LYS A 329 -18.00 -6.50 7.87
N ALA A 330 -19.04 -6.90 7.14
CA ALA A 330 -20.19 -6.04 6.85
C ALA A 330 -20.89 -5.61 8.15
N GLU A 331 -21.16 -6.55 9.06
CA GLU A 331 -21.72 -6.27 10.38
C GLU A 331 -20.83 -5.30 11.18
N TYR A 332 -19.53 -5.58 11.25
CA TYR A 332 -18.58 -4.73 11.98
C TYR A 332 -18.55 -3.30 11.43
N SER A 333 -18.72 -3.12 10.12
CA SER A 333 -18.79 -1.79 9.50
C SER A 333 -20.04 -1.00 9.92
N LEU A 334 -21.15 -1.67 10.26
CA LEU A 334 -22.35 -1.00 10.77
C LEU A 334 -22.11 -0.36 12.15
N TYR A 335 -21.16 -0.89 12.92
CA TYR A 335 -20.84 -0.39 14.27
C TYR A 335 -19.78 0.71 14.29
N GLN A 336 -19.00 0.89 13.22
CA GLN A 336 -17.97 1.92 13.16
C GLN A 336 -18.51 3.23 12.60
N GLN A 337 -18.52 4.29 13.42
CA GLN A 337 -18.84 5.64 12.94
C GLN A 337 -17.67 6.18 12.09
N GLY A 338 -17.97 6.63 10.86
CA GLY A 338 -17.01 7.35 10.00
C GLY A 338 -16.24 6.50 8.97
N CYS A 339 -16.39 5.18 8.96
CA CYS A 339 -15.88 4.34 7.85
C CYS A 339 -16.99 4.16 6.82
N GLY A 340 -16.73 4.51 5.55
CA GLY A 340 -17.71 4.36 4.46
C GLY A 340 -18.29 2.93 4.36
N PRO A 341 -19.46 2.75 3.72
CA PRO A 341 -20.21 1.49 3.76
C PRO A 341 -19.36 0.32 3.24
N TYR A 342 -19.33 -0.79 3.99
CA TYR A 342 -18.69 -2.00 3.51
C TYR A 342 -19.39 -2.50 2.24
N GLN A 343 -18.60 -2.75 1.22
CA GLN A 343 -19.00 -3.42 0.00
C GLN A 343 -17.95 -4.47 -0.29
N GLN A 344 -18.40 -5.68 -0.54
CA GLN A 344 -17.53 -6.77 -0.97
C GLN A 344 -16.92 -6.44 -2.33
N ASP A 345 -15.58 -6.52 -2.42
CA ASP A 345 -14.80 -6.27 -3.64
C ASP A 345 -15.03 -7.33 -4.73
#